data_AF-A0A6B9TCK3-F1
#
_entry.id   AF-A0A6B9TCK3-F1
#
_cell.length_a   1.000
_cell.length_b   1.000
_cell.length_c   1.000
_cell.angle_alpha   90.00
_cell.angle_beta   90.00
_cell.angle_gamma   90.00
#
_symmetry.space_group_name_H-M   'P 1'
#
loop_
_entity.id
_entity.type
_entity.pdbx_description
1 polymer ?
#
loop_
_entity_poly.entity_id
_entity_poly.type
_entity_poly.pdbx_seq_one_letter_code
_entity_poly.pdbx_strand_id
1 'polypeptide(L)'
;MCNTTKNGDRNISKLYIIGNGFDIHHGLKTNYSYYGDFLKKNHPEVYEWFNSLTDLRTRIDFKGTWSEVEKSLEIDFDALMERAFQYYPDMMDDNPKWDDMRITIDEHTRYVDEFTGKYFSEWLNNLDFTNVQPDLRLPQDGLYLNFNYTDTLSRLYEIPDENVLHIHGSLKLLNSTLNDEEIHNTIQFGSSELNESIVEQYKESYNDNEFYGVSIEPCLLGINHYITMASKDLNRNYEPLRKFLQRGDIDSVTILGHSVLKADYPYYRDVIVPALHDCSWHLYYHDDGRESILNFIGKFQLRNFELKEW
;
A
#
# COMPACT_ATOMS: atom_id res chain seq x y z
N MET A 1 41.70 35.42 -24.22
CA MET A 1 40.39 34.91 -24.64
C MET A 1 39.75 34.25 -23.44
N CYS A 2 38.85 34.98 -22.78
CA CYS A 2 38.14 34.52 -21.59
C CYS A 2 36.87 33.83 -22.08
N ASN A 3 36.86 32.50 -22.12
CA ASN A 3 35.63 31.74 -22.37
C ASN A 3 34.89 31.63 -21.06
N THR A 4 33.98 32.58 -20.82
CA THR A 4 32.85 32.42 -19.91
C THR A 4 31.94 31.34 -20.46
N THR A 5 32.11 30.10 -20.01
CA THR A 5 31.09 29.07 -20.17
C THR A 5 29.86 29.51 -19.37
N LYS A 6 28.76 29.65 -20.10
CA LYS A 6 27.43 29.96 -19.60
C LYS A 6 27.12 29.08 -18.39
N ASN A 7 26.73 29.70 -17.27
CA ASN A 7 25.90 29.03 -16.28
C ASN A 7 24.68 28.51 -17.04
N GLY A 8 24.58 27.18 -17.21
CA GLY A 8 23.31 26.57 -17.57
C GLY A 8 22.37 26.84 -16.41
N ASP A 9 21.24 27.48 -16.67
CA ASP A 9 20.14 27.55 -15.72
C ASP A 9 19.87 26.11 -15.27
N ARG A 10 20.17 25.80 -14.00
CA ARG A 10 19.72 24.53 -13.43
C ARG A 10 18.20 24.62 -13.45
N ASN A 11 17.56 23.73 -14.18
CA ASN A 11 16.12 23.70 -14.21
C ASN A 11 15.65 23.18 -12.85
N ILE A 12 15.34 24.10 -11.95
CA ILE A 12 14.87 23.80 -10.61
C ILE A 12 13.49 23.19 -10.74
N SER A 13 13.31 21.99 -10.21
CA SER A 13 12.03 21.28 -10.25
C SER A 13 11.36 21.32 -8.89
N LYS A 14 10.03 21.30 -8.88
CA LYS A 14 9.24 21.13 -7.66
C LYS A 14 8.70 19.72 -7.60
N LEU A 15 8.84 19.06 -6.46
CA LEU A 15 8.25 17.76 -6.22
C LEU A 15 6.90 17.93 -5.51
N TYR A 16 5.88 17.30 -6.06
CA TYR A 16 4.56 17.16 -5.45
C TYR A 16 4.36 15.70 -5.05
N ILE A 17 4.08 15.45 -3.78
CA ILE A 17 3.76 14.12 -3.27
C ILE A 17 2.26 14.07 -3.01
N ILE A 18 1.57 13.20 -3.74
CA ILE A 18 0.11 13.13 -3.78
C ILE A 18 -0.33 11.83 -3.10
N GLY A 19 -1.27 11.95 -2.17
CA GLY A 19 -1.88 10.81 -1.48
C GLY A 19 -3.40 10.83 -1.54
N ASN A 20 -4.04 9.86 -0.89
CA ASN A 20 -5.47 9.58 -1.10
C ASN A 20 -6.38 10.75 -0.71
N GLY A 21 -5.94 11.58 0.24
CA GLY A 21 -6.62 12.82 0.60
C GLY A 21 -6.76 13.79 -0.57
N PHE A 22 -5.86 13.73 -1.57
CA PHE A 22 -6.00 14.51 -2.79
C PHE A 22 -7.23 14.09 -3.59
N ASP A 23 -7.43 12.80 -3.83
CA ASP A 23 -8.62 12.33 -4.55
C ASP A 23 -9.90 12.68 -3.78
N ILE A 24 -9.87 12.46 -2.46
CA ILE A 24 -10.99 12.78 -1.56
C ILE A 24 -11.32 14.28 -1.59
N HIS A 25 -10.32 15.16 -1.64
CA HIS A 25 -10.53 16.60 -1.76
C HIS A 25 -11.34 16.97 -2.99
N HIS A 26 -11.08 16.31 -4.12
CA HIS A 26 -11.83 16.52 -5.37
C HIS A 26 -13.19 15.80 -5.38
N GLY A 27 -13.57 15.13 -4.29
CA GLY A 27 -14.84 14.43 -4.13
C GLY A 27 -14.84 12.99 -4.66
N LEU A 28 -13.68 12.42 -5.00
CA LEU A 28 -13.59 11.01 -5.36
C LEU A 28 -13.78 10.11 -4.14
N LYS A 29 -14.53 9.03 -4.32
CA LYS A 29 -14.84 8.06 -3.28
C LYS A 29 -13.74 7.00 -3.14
N THR A 30 -12.49 7.45 -2.94
CA THR A 30 -11.30 6.59 -2.84
C THR A 30 -10.91 6.25 -1.40
N ASN A 31 -11.66 6.71 -0.40
CA ASN A 31 -11.51 6.20 0.96
C ASN A 31 -11.86 4.70 0.98
N TYR A 32 -11.04 3.88 1.66
CA TYR A 32 -11.27 2.45 1.77
C TYR A 32 -12.61 2.07 2.41
N SER A 33 -13.27 2.95 3.18
CA SER A 33 -14.65 2.72 3.62
C SER A 33 -15.61 2.51 2.43
N TYR A 34 -15.41 3.22 1.33
CA TYR A 34 -16.19 3.03 0.10
C TYR A 34 -15.82 1.73 -0.63
N TYR A 35 -14.59 1.26 -0.49
CA TYR A 35 -14.22 -0.09 -0.95
C TYR A 35 -14.96 -1.16 -0.14
N GLY A 36 -15.06 -0.98 1.18
CA GLY A 36 -15.88 -1.83 2.05
C GLY A 36 -17.35 -1.84 1.66
N ASP A 37 -17.95 -0.67 1.40
CA ASP A 37 -19.32 -0.57 0.92
C ASP A 37 -19.52 -1.25 -0.45
N PHE A 38 -18.53 -1.12 -1.34
CA PHE A 38 -18.52 -1.80 -2.64
C PHE A 38 -18.51 -3.32 -2.48
N LEU A 39 -17.62 -3.87 -1.65
CA LEU A 39 -17.56 -5.30 -1.38
C LEU A 39 -18.85 -5.78 -0.72
N LYS A 40 -19.34 -5.08 0.31
CA LYS A 40 -20.58 -5.45 1.00
C LYS A 40 -21.77 -5.57 0.05
N LYS A 41 -21.82 -4.70 -0.97
CA LYS A 41 -22.91 -4.68 -1.95
C LYS A 41 -22.75 -5.75 -3.04
N ASN A 42 -21.54 -5.92 -3.58
CA ASN A 42 -21.33 -6.72 -4.79
C ASN A 42 -20.71 -8.09 -4.50
N HIS A 43 -19.86 -8.19 -3.47
CA HIS A 43 -19.07 -9.37 -3.09
C HIS A 43 -19.15 -9.62 -1.57
N PRO A 44 -20.36 -9.89 -1.02
CA PRO A 44 -20.58 -9.94 0.42
C PRO A 44 -19.77 -11.03 1.13
N GLU A 45 -19.44 -12.13 0.45
CA GLU A 45 -18.63 -13.21 1.04
C GLU A 45 -17.22 -12.73 1.42
N VAL A 46 -16.52 -12.04 0.51
CA VAL A 46 -15.19 -11.47 0.79
C VAL A 46 -15.27 -10.35 1.82
N TYR A 47 -16.34 -9.55 1.81
CA TYR A 47 -16.57 -8.57 2.88
C TYR A 47 -16.69 -9.26 4.24
N GLU A 48 -17.53 -10.28 4.37
CA GLU A 48 -17.72 -10.98 5.64
C GLU A 48 -16.44 -11.70 6.10
N TRP A 49 -15.69 -12.35 5.19
CA TRP A 49 -14.39 -12.92 5.53
C TRP A 49 -13.39 -11.89 6.03
N PHE A 50 -13.22 -10.79 5.30
CA PHE A 50 -12.32 -9.74 5.76
C PHE A 50 -12.74 -9.18 7.13
N ASN A 51 -14.04 -9.10 7.42
CA ASN A 51 -14.50 -8.61 8.73
C ASN A 51 -14.53 -9.68 9.83
N SER A 52 -14.45 -10.98 9.52
CA SER A 52 -14.46 -12.06 10.53
C SER A 52 -13.12 -12.20 11.27
N LEU A 53 -12.01 -11.77 10.65
CA LEU A 53 -10.64 -11.90 11.17
C LEU A 53 -10.30 -10.96 12.34
N THR A 54 -11.29 -10.41 13.03
CA THR A 54 -11.08 -9.43 14.12
C THR A 54 -10.22 -9.96 15.26
N ASP A 55 -10.32 -11.24 15.57
CA ASP A 55 -9.55 -11.93 16.60
C ASP A 55 -8.10 -12.21 16.20
N LEU A 56 -7.83 -12.27 14.89
CA LEU A 56 -6.48 -12.40 14.32
C LEU A 56 -5.81 -11.04 14.05
N ARG A 57 -6.48 -9.93 14.38
CA ARG A 57 -5.93 -8.56 14.24
C ARG A 57 -5.54 -8.01 15.60
N THR A 58 -4.27 -8.10 15.94
CA THR A 58 -3.77 -7.71 17.28
C THR A 58 -3.71 -6.21 17.54
N ARG A 59 -3.91 -5.35 16.52
CA ARG A 59 -3.54 -3.92 16.58
C ARG A 59 -4.60 -2.92 16.10
N ILE A 60 -5.82 -3.37 15.81
CA ILE A 60 -6.87 -2.51 15.23
C ILE A 60 -8.24 -2.90 15.82
N ASP A 61 -9.03 -1.91 16.26
CA ASP A 61 -10.41 -2.12 16.68
C ASP A 61 -11.36 -2.23 15.47
N PHE A 62 -12.59 -2.72 15.66
CA PHE A 62 -13.54 -2.89 14.54
C PHE A 62 -13.83 -1.58 13.78
N LYS A 63 -13.74 -0.41 14.45
CA LYS A 63 -13.90 0.90 13.81
C LYS A 63 -12.68 1.30 12.96
N GLY A 64 -11.49 0.85 13.34
CA GLY A 64 -10.23 1.14 12.66
C GLY A 64 -10.02 0.35 11.37
N THR A 65 -10.66 -0.81 11.20
CA THR A 65 -10.42 -1.76 10.10
C THR A 65 -10.41 -1.08 8.72
N TRP A 66 -11.47 -0.34 8.39
CA TRP A 66 -11.60 0.31 7.08
C TRP A 66 -10.87 1.66 6.98
N SER A 67 -10.40 2.20 8.12
CA SER A 67 -9.59 3.43 8.16
C SER A 67 -8.08 3.16 8.00
N GLU A 68 -7.65 1.93 8.31
CA GLU A 68 -6.28 1.44 8.18
C GLU A 68 -6.28 0.05 7.52
N VAL A 69 -6.89 -0.07 6.33
CA VAL A 69 -7.08 -1.37 5.66
C VAL A 69 -5.76 -2.10 5.42
N GLU A 70 -4.72 -1.40 4.96
CA GLU A 70 -3.42 -2.02 4.70
C GLU A 70 -2.83 -2.65 5.96
N LYS A 71 -2.97 -1.98 7.12
CA LYS A 71 -2.56 -2.54 8.41
C LYS A 71 -3.50 -3.64 8.89
N SER A 72 -4.77 -3.61 8.48
CA SER A 72 -5.75 -4.67 8.80
C SER A 72 -5.50 -5.98 8.05
N LEU A 73 -4.63 -5.96 7.03
CA LEU A 73 -4.13 -7.16 6.38
C LEU A 73 -3.02 -7.85 7.19
N GLU A 74 -2.44 -7.17 8.19
CA GLU A 74 -1.48 -7.75 9.14
C GLU A 74 -2.23 -8.67 10.12
N ILE A 75 -2.30 -9.96 9.75
CA ILE A 75 -2.88 -10.99 10.60
C ILE A 75 -1.82 -11.63 11.50
N ASP A 76 -2.25 -12.06 12.68
CA ASP A 76 -1.45 -12.82 13.62
C ASP A 76 -1.30 -14.26 13.13
N PHE A 77 -0.22 -14.53 12.40
CA PHE A 77 0.07 -15.86 11.90
C PHE A 77 0.39 -16.85 13.02
N ASP A 78 0.87 -16.40 14.18
CA ASP A 78 1.11 -17.29 15.32
C ASP A 78 -0.23 -17.81 15.85
N ALA A 79 -1.19 -16.91 16.08
CA ALA A 79 -2.54 -17.27 16.49
C ALA A 79 -3.26 -18.14 15.44
N LEU A 80 -3.05 -17.86 14.15
CA LEU A 80 -3.61 -18.66 13.06
C LEU A 80 -2.98 -20.08 13.02
N MET A 81 -1.67 -20.19 13.19
CA MET A 81 -0.98 -21.48 13.27
C MET A 81 -1.43 -22.27 14.50
N GLU A 82 -1.54 -21.64 15.67
CA GLU A 82 -2.09 -22.27 16.88
C GLU A 82 -3.49 -22.83 16.65
N ARG A 83 -4.35 -22.11 15.92
CA ARG A 83 -5.67 -22.59 15.51
C ARG A 83 -5.56 -23.81 14.59
N ALA A 84 -4.71 -23.76 13.58
CA ALA A 84 -4.49 -24.89 12.67
C ALA A 84 -4.00 -26.14 13.43
N PHE A 85 -3.11 -25.99 14.41
CA PHE A 85 -2.62 -27.10 15.24
C PHE A 85 -3.69 -27.78 16.10
N GLN A 86 -4.86 -27.17 16.32
CA GLN A 86 -5.99 -27.87 16.96
C GLN A 86 -6.52 -29.03 16.11
N TYR A 87 -6.20 -29.03 14.83
CA TYR A 87 -6.55 -30.05 13.85
C TYR A 87 -5.34 -30.86 13.40
N TYR A 88 -4.32 -30.98 14.27
CA TYR A 88 -3.14 -31.78 14.00
C TYR A 88 -3.50 -33.26 13.72
N PRO A 89 -2.86 -33.91 12.73
CA PRO A 89 -3.23 -35.27 12.35
C PRO A 89 -3.11 -36.29 13.49
N ASP A 90 -4.09 -37.19 13.57
CA ASP A 90 -4.08 -38.32 14.51
C ASP A 90 -4.03 -39.66 13.77
N MET A 91 -2.88 -40.34 13.86
CA MET A 91 -2.65 -41.65 13.25
C MET A 91 -3.50 -42.77 13.84
N MET A 92 -4.16 -42.53 14.98
CA MET A 92 -5.04 -43.49 15.63
C MET A 92 -6.49 -43.39 15.12
N ASP A 93 -6.82 -42.36 14.34
CA ASP A 93 -8.12 -42.20 13.67
C ASP A 93 -8.12 -42.92 12.31
N ASP A 94 -9.26 -43.51 11.94
CA ASP A 94 -9.49 -44.08 10.61
C ASP A 94 -9.36 -43.01 9.51
N ASN A 95 -9.61 -41.74 9.85
CA ASN A 95 -9.32 -40.59 9.02
C ASN A 95 -8.37 -39.63 9.75
N PRO A 96 -7.05 -39.68 9.51
CA PRO A 96 -6.08 -38.86 10.22
C PRO A 96 -6.16 -37.35 9.98
N LYS A 97 -7.04 -36.86 9.09
CA LYS A 97 -7.28 -35.42 8.87
C LYS A 97 -6.05 -34.63 8.41
N TRP A 98 -5.26 -35.21 7.51
CA TRP A 98 -4.03 -34.61 6.96
C TRP A 98 -4.19 -33.18 6.43
N ASP A 99 -5.36 -32.87 5.85
CA ASP A 99 -5.66 -31.58 5.23
C ASP A 99 -6.28 -30.55 6.19
N ASP A 100 -6.80 -30.94 7.36
CA ASP A 100 -7.65 -30.06 8.19
C ASP A 100 -6.87 -28.82 8.68
N MET A 101 -5.57 -28.96 8.95
CA MET A 101 -4.69 -27.84 9.25
C MET A 101 -4.64 -26.82 8.10
N ARG A 102 -4.42 -27.29 6.86
CA ARG A 102 -4.37 -26.44 5.66
C ARG A 102 -5.74 -25.80 5.39
N ILE A 103 -6.82 -26.57 5.53
CA ILE A 103 -8.20 -26.06 5.38
C ILE A 103 -8.41 -24.88 6.33
N THR A 104 -7.94 -25.00 7.58
CA THR A 104 -8.01 -23.90 8.55
C THR A 104 -7.26 -22.66 8.08
N ILE A 105 -6.05 -22.81 7.52
CA ILE A 105 -5.32 -21.68 6.93
C ILE A 105 -6.09 -21.05 5.78
N ASP A 106 -6.50 -21.87 4.80
CA ASP A 106 -7.18 -21.43 3.58
C ASP A 106 -8.49 -20.69 3.89
N GLU A 107 -9.25 -21.14 4.89
CA GLU A 107 -10.49 -20.48 5.35
C GLU A 107 -10.26 -19.05 5.86
N HIS A 108 -9.06 -18.74 6.36
CA HIS A 108 -8.71 -17.43 6.90
C HIS A 108 -7.88 -16.56 5.94
N THR A 109 -7.32 -17.14 4.88
CA THR A 109 -6.39 -16.42 3.98
C THR A 109 -6.91 -16.27 2.55
N ARG A 110 -7.70 -17.22 2.02
CA ARG A 110 -8.04 -17.28 0.57
C ARG A 110 -8.74 -16.05 0.01
N TYR A 111 -9.42 -15.27 0.86
CA TYR A 111 -10.12 -14.06 0.42
C TYR A 111 -9.16 -13.01 -0.14
N VAL A 112 -7.88 -13.07 0.23
CA VAL A 112 -6.86 -12.07 -0.11
C VAL A 112 -6.69 -11.89 -1.61
N ASP A 113 -6.75 -12.97 -2.38
CA ASP A 113 -6.57 -12.95 -3.84
C ASP A 113 -7.60 -12.04 -4.52
N GLU A 114 -8.87 -12.23 -4.16
CA GLU A 114 -9.96 -11.43 -4.71
C GLU A 114 -9.99 -10.02 -4.09
N PHE A 115 -9.63 -9.90 -2.80
CA PHE A 115 -9.63 -8.65 -2.04
C PHE A 115 -8.54 -7.68 -2.51
N THR A 116 -7.31 -8.12 -2.73
CA THR A 116 -6.22 -7.24 -3.19
C THR A 116 -6.11 -7.18 -4.71
N GLY A 117 -6.60 -8.21 -5.41
CA GLY A 117 -6.59 -8.31 -6.86
C GLY A 117 -7.90 -7.86 -7.50
N LYS A 118 -8.70 -8.84 -7.96
CA LYS A 118 -9.85 -8.64 -8.84
C LYS A 118 -10.83 -7.56 -8.35
N TYR A 119 -11.30 -7.67 -7.12
CA TYR A 119 -12.35 -6.77 -6.62
C TYR A 119 -11.83 -5.39 -6.30
N PHE A 120 -10.55 -5.27 -5.96
CA PHE A 120 -9.89 -3.97 -5.84
C PHE A 120 -9.82 -3.27 -7.20
N SER A 121 -9.36 -3.98 -8.22
CA SER A 121 -9.34 -3.51 -9.62
C SER A 121 -10.75 -3.14 -10.11
N GLU A 122 -11.75 -3.98 -9.84
CA GLU A 122 -13.15 -3.73 -10.21
C GLU A 122 -13.69 -2.46 -9.52
N TRP A 123 -13.40 -2.27 -8.23
CA TRP A 123 -13.80 -1.07 -7.49
C TRP A 123 -13.18 0.20 -8.09
N LEU A 124 -11.86 0.18 -8.34
CA LEU A 124 -11.15 1.33 -8.92
C LEU A 124 -11.70 1.70 -10.31
N ASN A 125 -12.03 0.70 -11.13
CA ASN A 125 -12.63 0.91 -12.45
C ASN A 125 -14.05 1.50 -12.41
N ASN A 126 -14.77 1.33 -11.29
CA ASN A 126 -16.12 1.84 -11.09
C ASN A 126 -16.16 3.22 -10.40
N LEU A 127 -15.02 3.86 -10.18
CA LEU A 127 -14.96 5.21 -9.61
C LEU A 127 -15.61 6.23 -10.56
N ASP A 128 -16.48 7.07 -10.01
CA ASP A 128 -17.20 8.10 -10.75
C ASP A 128 -16.42 9.42 -10.75
N PHE A 129 -15.96 9.83 -11.93
CA PHE A 129 -15.24 11.09 -12.16
C PHE A 129 -16.16 12.21 -12.70
N THR A 130 -17.47 11.98 -12.85
CA THR A 130 -18.38 12.88 -13.59
C THR A 130 -18.46 14.28 -12.98
N ASN A 131 -18.43 14.38 -11.66
CA ASN A 131 -18.62 15.66 -10.93
C ASN A 131 -17.32 16.20 -10.30
N VAL A 132 -16.18 15.67 -10.72
CA VAL A 132 -14.88 15.98 -10.14
C VAL A 132 -14.26 17.13 -10.94
N GLN A 133 -13.78 18.18 -10.27
CA GLN A 133 -13.29 19.41 -10.91
C GLN A 133 -11.92 19.81 -10.35
N PRO A 134 -10.98 20.30 -11.18
CA PRO A 134 -9.72 20.84 -10.68
C PRO A 134 -9.93 22.18 -9.98
N ASP A 135 -9.41 22.32 -8.76
CA ASP A 135 -9.49 23.55 -7.97
C ASP A 135 -8.12 24.06 -7.50
N LEU A 136 -7.05 23.30 -7.76
CA LEU A 136 -5.67 23.70 -7.53
C LEU A 136 -5.00 24.26 -8.78
N ARG A 137 -3.86 24.93 -8.60
CA ARG A 137 -2.95 25.31 -9.70
C ARG A 137 -1.68 24.47 -9.61
N LEU A 138 -1.68 23.36 -10.35
CA LEU A 138 -0.56 22.43 -10.42
C LEU A 138 0.32 22.75 -11.65
N PRO A 139 1.65 22.97 -11.49
CA PRO A 139 2.55 23.23 -12.61
C PRO A 139 2.73 22.02 -13.52
N GLN A 140 2.61 22.22 -14.83
CA GLN A 140 2.74 21.15 -15.83
C GLN A 140 4.15 20.54 -15.89
N ASP A 141 5.16 21.32 -15.51
CA ASP A 141 6.58 20.96 -15.46
C ASP A 141 7.04 20.47 -14.08
N GLY A 142 6.13 20.35 -13.11
CA GLY A 142 6.40 19.75 -11.80
C GLY A 142 6.64 18.23 -11.90
N LEU A 143 7.35 17.68 -10.93
CA LEU A 143 7.45 16.23 -10.74
C LEU A 143 6.41 15.79 -9.71
N TYR A 144 5.67 14.72 -10.01
CA TYR A 144 4.59 14.22 -9.18
C TYR A 144 4.86 12.78 -8.74
N LEU A 145 5.10 12.57 -7.45
CA LEU A 145 5.12 11.25 -6.84
C LEU A 145 3.70 10.94 -6.34
N ASN A 146 3.02 10.03 -7.02
CA ASN A 146 1.63 9.68 -6.73
C ASN A 146 1.55 8.34 -5.99
N PHE A 147 0.98 8.38 -4.79
CA PHE A 147 0.64 7.19 -4.00
C PHE A 147 -0.76 6.67 -4.28
N ASN A 148 -1.58 7.42 -5.05
CA ASN A 148 -2.90 6.99 -5.44
C ASN A 148 -2.84 6.10 -6.68
N TYR A 149 -3.83 5.22 -6.77
CA TYR A 149 -4.03 4.34 -7.92
C TYR A 149 -4.76 5.04 -9.07
N THR A 150 -5.47 6.14 -8.80
CA THR A 150 -6.25 6.89 -9.78
C THR A 150 -5.36 7.74 -10.69
N ASP A 151 -5.89 8.14 -11.84
CA ASP A 151 -5.23 8.99 -12.81
C ASP A 151 -5.65 10.48 -12.70
N THR A 152 -6.13 10.90 -11.53
CA THR A 152 -6.68 12.23 -11.24
C THR A 152 -5.79 13.38 -11.73
N LEU A 153 -4.47 13.28 -11.54
CA LEU A 153 -3.49 14.28 -12.02
C LEU A 153 -3.55 14.46 -13.54
N SER A 154 -3.51 13.36 -14.29
CA SER A 154 -3.56 13.43 -15.75
C SER A 154 -4.95 13.79 -16.28
N ARG A 155 -6.01 13.34 -15.60
CA ARG A 155 -7.40 13.49 -16.07
C ARG A 155 -7.99 14.88 -15.79
N LEU A 156 -7.70 15.45 -14.63
CA LEU A 156 -8.24 16.76 -14.23
C LEU A 156 -7.26 17.91 -14.49
N TYR A 157 -5.97 17.66 -14.28
CA TYR A 157 -4.93 18.68 -14.34
C TYR A 157 -4.08 18.59 -15.61
N GLU A 158 -4.34 17.62 -16.50
CA GLU A 158 -3.62 17.40 -17.75
C GLU A 158 -2.10 17.24 -17.57
N ILE A 159 -1.67 16.84 -16.36
CA ILE A 159 -0.25 16.62 -16.06
C ILE A 159 0.28 15.50 -16.96
N PRO A 160 1.41 15.70 -17.66
CA PRO A 160 1.99 14.68 -18.51
C PRO A 160 2.34 13.42 -17.70
N ASP A 161 2.00 12.23 -18.22
CA ASP A 161 2.25 10.96 -17.53
C ASP A 161 3.76 10.75 -17.29
N GLU A 162 4.64 11.28 -18.15
CA GLU A 162 6.08 11.26 -17.92
C GLU A 162 6.49 12.04 -16.66
N ASN A 163 5.69 12.96 -16.16
CA ASN A 163 5.98 13.73 -14.95
C ASN A 163 5.39 13.08 -13.69
N VAL A 164 4.66 11.96 -13.83
CA VAL A 164 4.01 11.26 -12.72
C VAL A 164 4.68 9.90 -12.49
N LEU A 165 5.16 9.66 -11.28
CA LEU A 165 5.53 8.31 -10.83
C LEU A 165 4.42 7.77 -9.92
N HIS A 166 3.70 6.75 -10.39
CA HIS A 166 2.81 5.96 -9.54
C HIS A 166 3.60 4.88 -8.81
N ILE A 167 3.94 5.13 -7.55
CA ILE A 167 4.87 4.25 -6.81
C ILE A 167 4.27 2.87 -6.54
N HIS A 168 2.94 2.79 -6.39
CA HIS A 168 2.20 1.56 -6.13
C HIS A 168 1.48 1.00 -7.36
N GLY A 169 1.78 1.54 -8.55
CA GLY A 169 1.02 1.24 -9.76
C GLY A 169 -0.21 2.14 -9.95
N SER A 170 -0.87 1.96 -11.09
CA SER A 170 -1.95 2.85 -11.56
C SER A 170 -3.06 2.05 -12.22
N LEU A 171 -4.28 2.54 -12.06
CA LEU A 171 -5.47 2.04 -12.74
C LEU A 171 -5.31 2.02 -14.27
N LYS A 172 -4.55 2.96 -14.85
CA LYS A 172 -4.26 3.00 -16.30
C LYS A 172 -3.57 1.74 -16.82
N LEU A 173 -2.87 1.02 -15.95
CA LEU A 173 -2.15 -0.21 -16.30
C LEU A 173 -3.04 -1.44 -16.20
N LEU A 174 -4.19 -1.33 -15.51
CA LEU A 174 -5.15 -2.41 -15.43
C LEU A 174 -5.96 -2.51 -16.72
N ASN A 175 -6.16 -3.74 -17.18
CA ASN A 175 -7.05 -4.04 -18.29
C ASN A 175 -7.86 -5.30 -17.99
N SER A 176 -8.98 -5.48 -18.69
CA SER A 176 -9.93 -6.58 -18.44
C SER A 176 -9.41 -7.98 -18.79
N THR A 177 -8.17 -8.10 -19.28
CA THR A 177 -7.56 -9.39 -19.64
C THR A 177 -6.54 -9.88 -18.61
N LEU A 178 -6.20 -9.05 -17.62
CA LEU A 178 -5.28 -9.44 -16.55
C LEU A 178 -5.95 -10.43 -15.59
N ASN A 179 -5.20 -11.45 -15.18
CA ASN A 179 -5.56 -12.32 -14.05
C ASN A 179 -5.18 -11.67 -12.69
N ASP A 180 -5.55 -12.31 -11.58
CA ASP A 180 -5.38 -11.74 -10.24
C ASP A 180 -3.91 -11.51 -9.86
N GLU A 181 -3.01 -12.44 -10.25
CA GLU A 181 -1.57 -12.30 -10.04
C GLU A 181 -0.98 -11.15 -10.88
N GLU A 182 -1.45 -10.97 -12.11
CA GLU A 182 -1.04 -9.86 -12.97
C GLU A 182 -1.56 -8.52 -12.45
N ILE A 183 -2.78 -8.48 -11.91
CA ILE A 183 -3.35 -7.29 -11.26
C ILE A 183 -2.49 -6.91 -10.05
N HIS A 184 -2.18 -7.88 -9.17
CA HIS A 184 -1.35 -7.65 -7.98
C HIS A 184 0.07 -7.20 -8.34
N ASN A 185 0.66 -7.78 -9.38
CA ASN A 185 1.96 -7.34 -9.88
C ASN A 185 1.94 -5.94 -10.53
N THR A 186 0.76 -5.46 -10.92
CA THR A 186 0.56 -4.14 -11.54
C THR A 186 0.22 -3.08 -10.49
N ILE A 187 -0.55 -3.44 -9.48
CA ILE A 187 -1.00 -2.58 -8.40
C ILE A 187 -0.64 -3.21 -7.05
N GLN A 188 0.20 -2.53 -6.30
CA GLN A 188 0.62 -2.96 -4.97
C GLN A 188 -0.32 -2.36 -3.92
N PHE A 189 -1.24 -3.20 -3.43
CA PHE A 189 -2.15 -2.87 -2.33
C PHE A 189 -1.89 -3.84 -1.18
N GLY A 190 -1.39 -3.31 -0.05
CA GLY A 190 -0.93 -4.18 1.03
C GLY A 190 -0.18 -3.45 2.14
N SER A 191 0.19 -4.20 3.18
CA SER A 191 1.05 -3.73 4.26
C SER A 191 2.53 -3.73 3.83
N SER A 192 3.31 -2.79 4.37
CA SER A 192 4.77 -2.80 4.27
C SER A 192 5.47 -3.57 5.39
N GLU A 193 4.72 -4.05 6.39
CA GLU A 193 5.24 -4.80 7.53
C GLU A 193 5.20 -6.33 7.30
N LEU A 194 4.35 -6.80 6.39
CA LEU A 194 4.26 -8.20 5.99
C LEU A 194 5.47 -8.61 5.15
N ASN A 195 6.15 -9.67 5.56
CA ASN A 195 7.32 -10.21 4.86
C ASN A 195 7.52 -11.70 5.16
N GLU A 196 8.24 -12.39 4.28
CA GLU A 196 8.42 -13.85 4.30
C GLU A 196 9.27 -14.37 5.48
N SER A 197 9.89 -13.50 6.29
CA SER A 197 10.76 -13.95 7.39
C SER A 197 10.03 -14.79 8.45
N ILE A 198 8.72 -14.57 8.64
CA ILE A 198 7.91 -15.38 9.56
C ILE A 198 7.75 -16.82 9.04
N VAL A 199 7.65 -16.99 7.72
CA VAL A 199 7.56 -18.31 7.10
C VAL A 199 8.87 -19.07 7.30
N GLU A 200 10.01 -18.42 7.10
CA GLU A 200 11.32 -19.03 7.36
C GLU A 200 11.50 -19.41 8.84
N GLN A 201 11.03 -18.58 9.78
CA GLN A 201 11.03 -18.92 11.21
C GLN A 201 10.19 -20.16 11.52
N TYR A 202 9.02 -20.31 10.90
CA TYR A 202 8.21 -21.52 11.07
C TYR A 202 8.85 -22.75 10.43
N LYS A 203 9.47 -22.62 9.26
CA LYS A 203 10.22 -23.72 8.64
C LYS A 203 11.31 -24.23 9.59
N GLU A 204 12.07 -23.33 10.20
CA GLU A 204 13.09 -23.69 11.19
C GLU A 204 12.50 -24.31 12.46
N SER A 205 11.36 -23.80 12.93
CA SER A 205 10.73 -24.25 14.19
C SER A 205 10.08 -25.63 14.08
N TYR A 206 9.59 -26.00 12.89
CA TYR A 206 8.83 -27.23 12.67
C TYR A 206 9.54 -28.27 11.81
N ASN A 207 10.79 -28.02 11.38
CA ASN A 207 11.53 -28.92 10.48
C ASN A 207 11.64 -30.38 10.97
N ASP A 208 11.70 -30.59 12.29
CA ASP A 208 11.81 -31.90 12.93
C ASP A 208 10.43 -32.55 13.20
N ASN A 209 9.32 -31.92 12.80
CA ASN A 209 7.99 -32.46 13.00
C ASN A 209 7.71 -33.65 12.06
N GLU A 210 7.17 -34.75 12.62
CA GLU A 210 6.89 -35.99 11.88
C GLU A 210 5.97 -35.77 10.66
N PHE A 211 5.05 -34.82 10.75
CA PHE A 211 4.08 -34.50 9.69
C PHE A 211 4.39 -33.18 8.97
N TYR A 212 5.65 -32.72 9.03
CA TYR A 212 6.06 -31.48 8.40
C TYR A 212 5.63 -31.39 6.94
N GLY A 213 6.05 -32.34 6.10
CA GLY A 213 5.80 -32.26 4.65
C GLY A 213 4.35 -32.48 4.23
N VAL A 214 3.53 -33.13 5.07
CA VAL A 214 2.15 -33.49 4.69
C VAL A 214 1.10 -32.53 5.24
N SER A 215 1.36 -31.88 6.38
CA SER A 215 0.37 -31.02 7.04
C SER A 215 0.89 -29.63 7.38
N ILE A 216 2.16 -29.46 7.77
CA ILE A 216 2.72 -28.15 8.14
C ILE A 216 3.18 -27.36 6.92
N GLU A 217 3.98 -27.95 6.04
CA GLU A 217 4.49 -27.31 4.82
C GLU A 217 3.35 -26.72 3.97
N PRO A 218 2.21 -27.40 3.74
CA PRO A 218 1.07 -26.80 3.04
C PRO A 218 0.47 -25.58 3.74
N CYS A 219 0.46 -25.55 5.09
CA CYS A 219 0.06 -24.36 5.85
C CYS A 219 1.01 -23.19 5.59
N LEU A 220 2.33 -23.46 5.61
CA LEU A 220 3.35 -22.45 5.36
C LEU A 220 3.28 -21.89 3.93
N LEU A 221 2.94 -22.73 2.94
CA LEU A 221 2.69 -22.29 1.57
C LEU A 221 1.48 -21.34 1.49
N GLY A 222 0.38 -21.66 2.18
CA GLY A 222 -0.81 -20.79 2.25
C GLY A 222 -0.53 -19.45 2.93
N ILE A 223 0.24 -19.46 4.02
CA ILE A 223 0.70 -18.23 4.70
C ILE A 223 1.61 -17.40 3.79
N ASN A 224 2.57 -18.05 3.12
CA ASN A 224 3.49 -17.36 2.22
C ASN A 224 2.73 -16.70 1.07
N HIS A 225 1.78 -17.41 0.46
CA HIS A 225 0.90 -16.88 -0.57
C HIS A 225 0.14 -15.65 -0.08
N TYR A 226 -0.47 -15.72 1.11
CA TYR A 226 -1.14 -14.57 1.70
C TYR A 226 -0.20 -13.38 1.88
N ILE A 227 1.02 -13.60 2.40
CA ILE A 227 2.02 -12.54 2.55
C ILE A 227 2.35 -11.92 1.20
N THR A 228 2.56 -12.73 0.16
CA THR A 228 2.83 -12.23 -1.19
C THR A 228 1.71 -11.34 -1.69
N MET A 229 0.44 -11.74 -1.50
CA MET A 229 -0.74 -11.01 -1.99
C MET A 229 -1.14 -9.79 -1.13
N ALA A 230 -0.78 -9.77 0.15
CA ALA A 230 -1.14 -8.73 1.10
C ALA A 230 0.00 -7.74 1.40
N SER A 231 1.17 -7.89 0.78
CA SER A 231 2.34 -7.05 1.04
C SER A 231 2.69 -6.10 -0.12
N LYS A 232 3.42 -5.04 0.20
CA LYS A 232 4.07 -4.15 -0.77
C LYS A 232 5.49 -4.63 -1.04
N ASP A 233 5.90 -4.67 -2.31
CA ASP A 233 7.29 -4.89 -2.69
C ASP A 233 8.05 -3.56 -2.70
N LEU A 234 8.51 -3.16 -1.51
CA LEU A 234 9.29 -1.94 -1.33
C LEU A 234 10.56 -1.92 -2.20
N ASN A 235 11.22 -3.07 -2.31
CA ASN A 235 12.49 -3.19 -3.04
C ASN A 235 12.31 -2.90 -4.53
N ARG A 236 11.20 -3.39 -5.12
CA ARG A 236 10.84 -3.09 -6.51
C ARG A 236 10.61 -1.61 -6.77
N ASN A 237 10.19 -0.86 -5.75
CA ASN A 237 9.82 0.56 -5.88
C ASN A 237 10.96 1.53 -5.55
N TYR A 238 11.98 1.11 -4.78
CA TYR A 238 13.09 1.97 -4.37
C TYR A 238 13.93 2.47 -5.54
N GLU A 239 14.30 1.62 -6.49
CA GLU A 239 15.11 2.03 -7.64
C GLU A 239 14.36 2.99 -8.58
N PRO A 240 13.11 2.72 -9.00
CA PRO A 240 12.30 3.68 -9.74
C PRO A 240 12.15 5.02 -9.02
N LEU A 241 11.90 5.00 -7.70
CA LEU A 241 11.78 6.22 -6.89
C LEU A 241 13.08 7.03 -6.89
N ARG A 242 14.24 6.39 -6.63
CA ARG A 242 15.54 7.09 -6.66
C ARG A 242 15.80 7.72 -8.02
N LYS A 243 15.55 6.99 -9.12
CA LYS A 243 15.71 7.51 -10.48
C LYS A 243 14.79 8.68 -10.77
N PHE A 244 13.55 8.62 -10.29
CA PHE A 244 12.57 9.68 -10.47
C PHE A 244 12.99 10.98 -9.77
N LEU A 245 13.45 10.88 -8.51
CA LEU A 245 13.95 12.03 -7.75
C LEU A 245 15.21 12.66 -8.36
N GLN A 246 16.01 11.90 -9.11
CA GLN A 246 17.22 12.38 -9.79
C GLN A 246 16.94 13.12 -11.11
N ARG A 247 15.69 13.20 -11.58
CA ARG A 247 15.35 13.82 -12.87
C ARG A 247 15.45 15.35 -12.89
N GLY A 248 15.44 15.99 -11.72
CA GLY A 248 15.54 17.44 -11.59
C GLY A 248 16.33 17.83 -10.35
N ASP A 249 16.80 19.09 -10.31
CA ASP A 249 17.36 19.69 -9.09
C ASP A 249 16.17 20.15 -8.23
N ILE A 250 15.72 19.30 -7.31
CA ILE A 250 14.53 19.54 -6.50
C ILE A 250 14.87 20.48 -5.34
N ASP A 251 14.27 21.67 -5.30
CA ASP A 251 14.48 22.64 -4.23
C ASP A 251 13.33 22.69 -3.21
N SER A 252 12.19 22.11 -3.56
CA SER A 252 10.96 22.17 -2.79
C SER A 252 10.10 20.92 -2.96
N VAL A 253 9.52 20.49 -1.84
CA VAL A 253 8.61 19.34 -1.74
C VAL A 253 7.27 19.86 -1.24
N THR A 254 6.19 19.50 -1.92
CA THR A 254 4.82 19.80 -1.49
C THR A 254 4.05 18.51 -1.30
N ILE A 255 3.56 18.25 -0.09
CA ILE A 255 2.74 17.06 0.20
C ILE A 255 1.28 17.46 0.22
N LEU A 256 0.45 16.80 -0.59
CA LEU A 256 -0.99 17.00 -0.68
C LEU A 256 -1.73 15.70 -0.34
N GLY A 257 -2.43 15.69 0.79
CA GLY A 257 -3.37 14.62 1.15
C GLY A 257 -2.72 13.25 1.40
N HIS A 258 -1.42 13.20 1.74
CA HIS A 258 -0.71 11.95 2.01
C HIS A 258 -0.45 11.71 3.50
N SER A 259 -0.64 10.46 3.94
CA SER A 259 -0.38 10.02 5.32
C SER A 259 1.07 9.56 5.49
N VAL A 260 1.98 10.51 5.75
CA VAL A 260 3.44 10.34 5.76
C VAL A 260 4.01 9.33 6.78
N LEU A 261 3.26 8.93 7.81
CA LEU A 261 3.69 8.00 8.87
C LEU A 261 2.93 6.67 8.90
N LYS A 262 2.10 6.36 7.90
CA LYS A 262 1.35 5.09 7.82
C LYS A 262 2.12 4.05 6.97
N ALA A 263 1.42 3.20 6.22
CA ALA A 263 2.01 2.10 5.45
C ALA A 263 3.10 2.53 4.45
N ASP A 264 3.09 3.79 4.01
CA ASP A 264 4.07 4.34 3.05
C ASP A 264 5.30 4.98 3.72
N TYR A 265 5.36 4.95 5.05
CA TYR A 265 6.47 5.51 5.83
C TYR A 265 7.87 5.04 5.36
N PRO A 266 8.09 3.77 4.96
CA PRO A 266 9.41 3.31 4.50
C PRO A 266 9.98 4.14 3.34
N TYR A 267 9.16 4.58 2.37
CA TYR A 267 9.62 5.41 1.26
C TYR A 267 10.19 6.75 1.72
N TYR A 268 9.55 7.36 2.71
CA TYR A 268 10.04 8.60 3.30
C TYR A 268 11.35 8.39 4.04
N ARG A 269 11.40 7.36 4.89
CA ARG A 269 12.57 7.03 5.71
C ARG A 269 13.79 6.68 4.87
N ASP A 270 13.62 5.87 3.83
CA ASP A 270 14.73 5.21 3.14
C ASP A 270 15.18 5.95 1.87
N VAL A 271 14.32 6.82 1.32
CA VAL A 271 14.58 7.47 0.02
C VAL A 271 14.27 8.96 0.03
N ILE A 272 13.01 9.36 0.28
CA ILE A 272 12.57 10.74 0.02
C ILE A 272 13.27 11.72 0.95
N VAL A 273 13.25 11.48 2.27
CA VAL A 273 13.88 12.39 3.23
C VAL A 273 15.40 12.38 3.08
N PRO A 274 16.11 11.23 3.00
CA PRO A 274 17.55 11.24 2.75
C PRO A 274 17.98 12.00 1.50
N ALA A 275 17.17 12.00 0.45
CA ALA A 275 17.46 12.71 -0.80
C ALA A 275 17.11 14.21 -0.75
N LEU A 276 16.08 14.61 0.00
CA LEU A 276 15.45 15.94 -0.06
C LEU A 276 15.41 16.65 1.29
N HIS A 277 16.22 16.21 2.26
CA HIS A 277 16.20 16.71 3.63
C HIS A 277 16.33 18.24 3.72
N ASP A 278 17.19 18.83 2.89
CA ASP A 278 17.51 20.26 2.92
C ASP A 278 16.61 21.13 2.03
N CYS A 279 15.64 20.52 1.33
CA CYS A 279 14.67 21.24 0.49
C CYS A 279 13.66 22.02 1.34
N SER A 280 12.85 22.87 0.69
CA SER A 280 11.72 23.56 1.33
C SER A 280 10.48 22.67 1.34
N TRP A 281 9.97 22.29 2.51
CA TRP A 281 8.81 21.40 2.64
C TRP A 281 7.51 22.15 2.89
N HIS A 282 6.50 21.96 2.04
CA HIS A 282 5.15 22.50 2.21
C HIS A 282 4.21 21.33 2.49
N LEU A 283 3.65 21.29 3.68
CA LEU A 283 2.97 20.11 4.20
C LEU A 283 1.51 20.46 4.44
N TYR A 284 0.63 19.93 3.59
CA TYR A 284 -0.81 20.14 3.69
C TYR A 284 -1.47 19.01 4.49
N TYR A 285 -2.33 19.35 5.44
CA TYR A 285 -3.11 18.39 6.24
C TYR A 285 -4.59 18.77 6.27
N HIS A 286 -5.45 17.76 6.47
CA HIS A 286 -6.86 17.92 6.80
C HIS A 286 -7.08 17.63 8.30
N ASP A 287 -8.05 18.32 8.91
CA ASP A 287 -8.59 18.11 10.27
C ASP A 287 -7.61 17.51 11.31
N ASP A 288 -7.54 16.18 11.39
CA ASP A 288 -6.82 15.37 12.39
C ASP A 288 -5.36 15.02 12.01
N GLY A 289 -4.93 15.30 10.78
CA GLY A 289 -3.61 14.93 10.26
C GLY A 289 -2.45 15.76 10.82
N ARG A 290 -2.72 16.88 11.48
CA ARG A 290 -1.69 17.84 11.95
C ARG A 290 -0.65 17.20 12.87
N GLU A 291 -1.09 16.39 13.83
CA GLU A 291 -0.19 15.75 14.81
C GLU A 291 0.76 14.76 14.12
N SER A 292 0.24 14.00 13.15
CA SER A 292 1.03 13.08 12.34
C SER A 292 2.14 13.81 11.57
N ILE A 293 1.83 14.96 10.95
CA ILE A 293 2.83 15.77 10.24
C ILE A 293 3.86 16.37 11.21
N LEU A 294 3.44 16.85 12.39
CA LEU A 294 4.36 17.36 13.40
C LEU A 294 5.32 16.26 13.90
N ASN A 295 4.81 15.06 14.12
CA ASN A 295 5.61 13.90 14.48
C ASN A 295 6.60 13.53 13.37
N PHE A 296 6.19 13.61 12.10
CA PHE A 296 7.05 13.40 10.94
C PHE A 296 8.20 14.42 10.90
N ILE A 297 7.88 15.71 11.03
CA ILE A 297 8.86 16.80 11.10
C ILE A 297 9.85 16.56 12.25
N GLY A 298 9.35 16.23 13.45
CA GLY A 298 10.19 15.96 14.62
C GLY A 298 11.09 14.74 14.43
N LYS A 299 10.56 13.67 13.85
CA LYS A 299 11.28 12.41 13.60
C LYS A 299 12.46 12.59 12.63
N PHE A 300 12.26 13.40 11.59
CA PHE A 300 13.28 13.68 10.58
C PHE A 300 14.07 14.97 10.81
N GLN A 301 13.72 15.75 11.84
CA GLN A 301 14.35 17.03 12.17
C GLN A 301 14.35 18.03 11.01
N LEU A 302 13.26 18.07 10.22
CA LEU A 302 13.13 18.99 9.10
C LEU A 302 13.19 20.44 9.60
N ARG A 303 14.04 21.26 8.96
CA ARG A 303 14.31 22.64 9.41
C ARG A 303 13.59 23.69 8.59
N ASN A 304 13.34 23.42 7.32
CA ASN A 304 12.74 24.34 6.37
C ASN A 304 11.37 23.82 5.95
N PHE A 305 10.33 24.16 6.70
CA PHE A 305 8.98 23.68 6.44
C PHE A 305 7.90 24.75 6.69
N GLU A 306 6.79 24.62 5.95
CA GLU A 306 5.56 25.37 6.14
C GLU A 306 4.39 24.38 6.27
N LEU A 307 3.57 24.57 7.30
CA LEU A 307 2.34 23.79 7.53
C LEU A 307 1.15 24.56 7.00
N LYS A 308 0.29 23.89 6.21
CA LYS A 308 -0.96 24.46 5.71
C LYS A 308 -2.12 23.53 6.00
N GLU A 309 -3.19 24.10 6.51
CA GLU A 309 -4.48 23.42 6.59
C GLU A 309 -5.11 23.45 5.20
N TRP A 310 -5.62 22.30 4.74
CA TRP A 310 -6.19 22.12 3.41
C TRP A 310 -7.70 21.85 3.48
#